data_AF-A0A1I6LF73-F1
#
_entry.id   AF-A0A1I6LF73-F1
#
_cell.length_a   1.000
_cell.length_b   1.000
_cell.length_c   1.000
_cell.angle_alpha   90.00
_cell.angle_beta   90.00
_cell.angle_gamma   90.00
#
_symmetry.space_group_name_H-M   'P 1'
#
loop_
_entity.id
_entity.type
_entity.pdbx_description
1 polymer ?
#
loop_
_entity_poly.entity_id
_entity_poly.type
_entity_poly.pdbx_seq_one_letter_code
_entity_poly.pdbx_strand_id
1 'polypeptide(L)'
;MADPFDIETPTQRRIILAALVVYLALFLIQYVTGSVLATAAADLLLAALVIPASVYVIQRARDRRETNILAVVTGVAFLVAGVTIGYEGLATLEIVPVNGAISLLGTVALLAAFVLYLYQRSQSRPR
;
A
#
# COMPACT_ATOMS: atom_id res chain seq x y z
N MET A 1 -21.32 1.89 -6.29
CA MET A 1 -19.89 1.98 -6.65
C MET A 1 -19.22 0.67 -6.27
N ALA A 2 -18.51 0.02 -7.19
CA ALA A 2 -17.73 -1.19 -6.90
C ALA A 2 -16.48 -0.80 -6.11
N ASP A 3 -16.13 -1.55 -5.07
CA ASP A 3 -14.93 -1.29 -4.27
C ASP A 3 -13.70 -1.35 -5.20
N PRO A 4 -12.84 -0.32 -5.24
CA PRO A 4 -11.60 -0.37 -6.00
C PRO A 4 -10.67 -1.50 -5.52
N PHE A 5 -10.85 -2.00 -4.30
CA PHE A 5 -10.10 -3.12 -3.72
C PHE A 5 -10.86 -4.45 -3.73
N ASP A 6 -11.96 -4.56 -4.47
CA ASP A 6 -12.74 -5.80 -4.49
C ASP A 6 -11.88 -6.96 -5.02
N ILE A 7 -11.75 -8.02 -4.21
CA ILE A 7 -10.94 -9.19 -4.53
C ILE A 7 -11.78 -10.09 -5.45
N GLU A 8 -11.62 -9.93 -6.76
CA GLU A 8 -12.52 -10.56 -7.73
C GLU A 8 -12.22 -12.05 -7.97
N THR A 9 -11.01 -12.52 -7.63
CA THR A 9 -10.61 -13.91 -7.89
C THR A 9 -10.14 -14.66 -6.64
N PRO A 10 -10.44 -15.97 -6.52
CA PRO A 10 -9.96 -16.79 -5.40
C PRO A 10 -8.42 -16.87 -5.35
N THR A 11 -7.76 -16.76 -6.50
CA THR A 11 -6.30 -16.72 -6.60
C THR A 11 -5.72 -15.44 -6.01
N GLN A 12 -6.28 -14.27 -6.37
CA GLN A 12 -5.87 -12.99 -5.80
C GLN A 12 -6.10 -12.95 -4.28
N ARG A 13 -7.21 -13.52 -3.81
CA ARG A 13 -7.48 -13.68 -2.38
C ARG A 13 -6.42 -14.52 -1.68
N ARG A 14 -6.02 -15.65 -2.26
CA ARG A 14 -4.97 -16.52 -1.69
C ARG A 14 -3.62 -15.81 -1.65
N ILE A 15 -3.25 -15.07 -2.69
CA ILE A 15 -1.99 -14.31 -2.73
C ILE A 15 -1.98 -13.24 -1.64
N ILE A 16 -3.05 -12.45 -1.52
CA ILE A 16 -3.16 -11.42 -0.47
C ILE A 16 -3.10 -12.04 0.93
N LEU A 17 -3.84 -13.13 1.17
CA LEU A 17 -3.82 -13.82 2.46
C LEU A 17 -2.44 -14.41 2.78
N ALA A 18 -1.79 -15.05 1.80
CA ALA A 18 -0.44 -15.59 1.97
C ALA A 18 0.55 -14.48 2.32
N ALA A 19 0.49 -13.35 1.60
CA ALA A 19 1.37 -12.23 1.84
C ALA A 19 1.09 -11.55 3.21
N LEU A 20 -0.18 -11.49 3.63
CA LEU A 20 -0.56 -11.02 4.97
C LEU A 20 0.01 -11.94 6.07
N VAL A 21 -0.04 -13.25 5.88
CA VAL A 21 0.55 -14.22 6.82
C VAL A 21 2.07 -14.06 6.90
N VAL A 22 2.75 -13.89 5.76
CA VAL A 22 4.20 -13.66 5.73
C VAL A 22 4.56 -12.34 6.42
N TYR A 23 3.82 -11.26 6.14
CA TYR A 23 4.00 -9.99 6.83
C TYR A 23 3.86 -10.14 8.35
N LEU A 24 2.82 -10.84 8.81
CA LEU A 24 2.56 -11.04 10.24
C LEU A 24 3.65 -11.90 10.90
N ALA A 25 4.18 -12.90 10.19
CA ALA A 25 5.32 -13.68 10.64
C ALA A 25 6.60 -12.83 10.75
N LEU A 26 6.90 -12.00 9.75
CA LEU A 26 8.06 -11.09 9.78
C LEU A 26 7.94 -10.06 10.91
N PHE A 27 6.74 -9.51 11.12
CA PHE A 27 6.46 -8.59 12.23
C PHE A 27 6.64 -9.27 13.59
N LEU A 28 6.18 -10.51 13.76
CA LEU A 28 6.41 -11.28 14.99
C LEU A 28 7.90 -11.57 15.20
N ILE A 29 8.63 -11.92 14.15
CA ILE A 29 10.08 -12.12 14.22
C ILE A 29 10.76 -10.82 14.66
N GLN A 30 10.44 -9.69 14.04
CA GLN A 30 10.95 -8.38 14.45
C GLN A 30 10.64 -8.10 15.92
N TYR A 31 9.38 -8.28 16.35
CA TYR A 31 8.96 -8.00 17.73
C TYR A 31 9.71 -8.86 18.75
N VAL A 32 9.97 -10.12 18.43
CA VAL A 32 10.64 -11.07 19.34
C VAL A 32 12.17 -10.91 19.31
N THR A 33 12.76 -10.62 18.15
CA THR A 33 14.21 -10.67 17.94
C THR A 33 14.88 -9.31 17.80
N GLY A 34 14.12 -8.23 17.58
CA GLY A 34 14.65 -6.92 17.23
C GLY A 34 15.35 -6.89 15.86
N SER A 35 15.14 -7.90 15.00
CA SER A 35 15.85 -8.02 13.73
C SER A 35 15.50 -6.90 12.76
N VAL A 36 16.51 -6.09 12.45
CA VAL A 36 16.46 -5.05 11.42
C VAL A 36 16.14 -5.65 10.04
N LEU A 37 16.64 -6.84 9.76
CA LEU A 37 16.41 -7.55 8.51
C LEU A 37 14.95 -8.01 8.35
N ALA A 38 14.30 -8.40 9.45
CA ALA A 38 12.88 -8.75 9.45
C ALA A 38 12.00 -7.52 9.17
N THR A 39 12.40 -6.37 9.71
CA THR A 39 11.74 -5.07 9.46
C THR A 39 11.83 -4.70 7.98
N ALA A 40 13.04 -4.70 7.43
CA ALA A 40 13.26 -4.39 6.02
C ALA A 40 12.53 -5.35 5.07
N ALA A 41 12.53 -6.65 5.39
CA ALA A 41 11.81 -7.65 4.61
C ALA A 41 10.29 -7.41 4.64
N ALA A 42 9.73 -7.00 5.78
CA ALA A 42 8.32 -6.68 5.91
C ALA A 42 7.94 -5.44 5.08
N ASP A 43 8.75 -4.39 5.14
CA ASP A 43 8.55 -3.15 4.38
C ASP A 43 8.63 -3.39 2.87
N LEU A 44 9.63 -4.16 2.42
CA LEU A 44 9.76 -4.54 1.01
C LEU A 44 8.60 -5.39 0.53
N LEU A 45 8.13 -6.34 1.35
CA LEU A 45 6.97 -7.17 1.01
C LEU A 45 5.70 -6.30 0.91
N LEU A 46 5.51 -5.35 1.82
CA LEU A 46 4.38 -4.44 1.78
C LEU A 46 4.43 -3.54 0.55
N ALA A 47 5.60 -2.98 0.22
CA ALA A 47 5.80 -2.21 -1.02
C ALA A 47 5.49 -3.05 -2.27
N ALA A 48 5.97 -4.30 -2.31
CA ALA A 48 5.74 -5.23 -3.42
C ALA A 48 4.26 -5.58 -3.63
N LEU A 49 3.42 -5.48 -2.60
CA LEU A 49 1.96 -5.65 -2.73
C LEU A 49 1.25 -4.34 -3.08
N VAL A 50 1.59 -3.26 -2.36
CA VAL A 50 0.89 -1.98 -2.44
C VAL A 50 1.10 -1.32 -3.80
N ILE A 51 2.31 -1.39 -4.36
CA ILE A 51 2.61 -0.78 -5.66
C ILE A 51 1.75 -1.37 -6.78
N PRO A 52 1.77 -2.70 -7.06
CA PRO A 52 0.94 -3.27 -8.12
C PRO A 52 -0.55 -3.14 -7.84
N ALA A 53 -0.99 -3.24 -6.59
CA ALA A 53 -2.38 -3.00 -6.22
C ALA A 53 -2.82 -1.56 -6.56
N SER A 54 -1.98 -0.57 -6.26
CA SER A 54 -2.24 0.85 -6.55
C SER A 54 -2.29 1.09 -8.06
N VAL A 55 -1.38 0.50 -8.83
CA VAL A 55 -1.41 0.55 -10.31
C VAL A 55 -2.70 -0.04 -10.85
N TYR A 56 -3.12 -1.20 -10.35
CA TYR A 56 -4.38 -1.83 -10.76
C TYR A 56 -5.59 -0.95 -10.46
N VAL A 57 -5.65 -0.32 -9.28
CA VAL A 57 -6.71 0.65 -8.91
C VAL A 57 -6.74 1.83 -9.88
N ILE A 58 -5.58 2.40 -10.23
CA ILE A 58 -5.48 3.52 -11.17
C ILE A 58 -5.95 3.11 -12.57
N GLN A 59 -5.51 1.95 -13.07
CA GLN A 59 -5.90 1.44 -14.39
C GLN A 59 -7.41 1.18 -14.46
N ARG A 60 -7.95 0.47 -13.47
CA ARG A 60 -9.39 0.20 -13.34
C ARG A 60 -10.22 1.48 -13.28
N ALA A 61 -9.76 2.48 -12.53
CA ALA A 61 -10.42 3.78 -12.43
C ALA A 61 -10.40 4.55 -13.77
N ARG A 62 -9.33 4.42 -14.57
CA ARG A 62 -9.27 5.01 -15.92
C ARG A 62 -10.17 4.28 -16.92
N ASP A 63 -10.17 2.96 -16.92
CA ASP A 63 -10.89 2.14 -17.91
C ASP A 63 -12.41 2.23 -17.73
N ARG A 64 -12.89 2.37 -16.48
CA ARG A 64 -14.32 2.48 -16.19
C ARG A 64 -14.93 3.87 -16.50
N ARG A 65 -14.15 4.83 -17.01
CA ARG A 65 -14.56 6.12 -17.62
C ARG A 65 -15.63 6.98 -16.92
N GLU A 66 -16.05 6.69 -15.69
CA GLU A 66 -16.76 7.63 -14.83
C GLU A 66 -15.72 8.35 -13.95
N THR A 67 -15.25 9.50 -14.43
CA THR A 67 -14.71 10.71 -13.75
C THR A 67 -14.38 10.69 -12.24
N ASN A 68 -13.96 9.58 -11.65
CA ASN A 68 -13.68 9.49 -10.23
C ASN A 68 -12.22 9.84 -10.01
N ILE A 69 -11.91 11.12 -10.26
CA ILE A 69 -10.59 11.74 -10.05
C ILE A 69 -10.09 11.40 -8.64
N LEU A 70 -10.99 11.34 -7.66
CA LEU A 70 -10.67 10.94 -6.29
C LEU A 70 -10.07 9.52 -6.25
N ALA A 71 -10.61 8.53 -6.96
CA ALA A 71 -10.08 7.16 -6.95
C ALA A 71 -8.66 7.09 -7.56
N VAL A 72 -8.41 7.87 -8.61
CA VAL A 72 -7.07 7.99 -9.22
C VAL A 72 -6.10 8.66 -8.25
N VAL A 73 -6.49 9.78 -7.62
CA VAL A 73 -5.66 10.49 -6.64
C VAL A 73 -5.36 9.61 -5.43
N THR A 74 -6.33 8.86 -4.92
CA THR A 74 -6.13 7.87 -3.85
C THR A 74 -5.15 6.78 -4.28
N GLY A 75 -5.31 6.22 -5.48
CA GLY A 75 -4.39 5.22 -6.01
C GLY A 75 -2.96 5.76 -6.16
N VAL A 76 -2.81 7.00 -6.63
CA VAL A 76 -1.49 7.66 -6.73
C VAL A 76 -0.89 7.90 -5.35
N ALA A 77 -1.69 8.35 -4.37
CA ALA A 77 -1.22 8.56 -3.01
C ALA A 77 -0.79 7.25 -2.34
N PHE A 78 -1.52 6.15 -2.53
CA PHE A 78 -1.08 4.82 -2.08
C PHE A 78 0.18 4.34 -2.80
N LEU A 79 0.32 4.65 -4.09
CA LEU A 79 1.51 4.31 -4.85
C LEU A 79 2.74 5.04 -4.32
N VAL A 80 2.64 6.34 -4.05
CA VAL A 80 3.71 7.13 -3.43
C VAL A 80 4.07 6.54 -2.08
N ALA A 81 3.08 6.24 -1.23
CA ALA A 81 3.29 5.62 0.07
C ALA A 81 3.99 4.25 -0.04
N GLY A 82 3.58 3.40 -0.98
CA GLY A 82 4.20 2.10 -1.21
C GLY A 82 5.66 2.22 -1.68
N VAL A 83 5.96 3.19 -2.55
CA VAL A 83 7.34 3.45 -3.00
C VAL A 83 8.21 3.95 -1.86
N THR A 84 7.70 4.84 -1.01
CA THR A 84 8.45 5.34 0.16
C THR A 84 8.71 4.26 1.19
N ILE A 85 7.74 3.38 1.44
CA ILE A 85 7.94 2.22 2.34
C ILE A 85 9.00 1.28 1.77
N GLY A 86 8.95 1.01 0.47
CA GLY A 86 9.98 0.21 -0.20
C GLY A 86 11.37 0.86 -0.10
N TYR A 87 11.45 2.18 -0.25
CA TYR A 87 12.69 2.93 -0.06
C TYR A 87 13.22 2.81 1.38
N GLU A 88 12.36 2.94 2.38
CA GLU A 88 12.75 2.76 3.79
C GLU A 88 13.24 1.34 4.07
N GLY A 89 12.59 0.33 3.51
CA GLY A 89 13.05 -1.06 3.59
C GLY A 89 14.44 -1.25 2.98
N LEU A 90 14.72 -0.64 1.82
CA LEU A 90 16.06 -0.66 1.20
C LEU A 90 17.09 0.14 2.00
N ALA A 91 16.70 1.28 2.56
CA ALA A 91 17.59 2.11 3.38
C ALA A 91 17.97 1.42 4.69
N THR A 92 17.05 0.64 5.25
CA THR A 92 17.26 -0.20 6.44
C THR A 92 18.26 -1.34 6.16
N LEU A 93 18.42 -1.75 4.91
CA LEU A 93 19.44 -2.69 4.44
C LEU A 93 20.74 -2.01 3.99
N GLU A 94 20.88 -0.70 4.22
CA GLU A 94 22.04 0.12 3.80
C GLU A 94 22.27 0.13 2.27
N ILE A 95 21.27 -0.25 1.46
CA ILE A 95 21.36 -0.26 -0.01
C ILE A 95 21.24 1.16 -0.57
N VAL A 96 20.51 2.04 0.12
CA VAL A 96 20.20 3.41 -0.31
C VAL A 96 20.31 4.35 0.89
N PRO A 97 20.75 5.62 0.74
CA PRO A 97 20.87 6.54 1.88
C PRO A 97 19.52 6.83 2.56
N VAL A 98 19.52 6.86 3.89
CA VAL A 98 18.37 7.31 4.68
C VAL A 98 18.09 8.78 4.37
N ASN A 99 16.86 9.08 3.98
CA ASN A 99 16.43 10.44 3.69
C ASN A 99 15.10 10.73 4.40
N GLY A 100 15.15 11.55 5.45
CA GLY A 100 13.98 11.92 6.24
C GLY A 100 12.88 12.61 5.43
N ALA A 101 13.22 13.29 4.32
CA ALA A 101 12.21 13.90 3.45
C ALA A 101 11.34 12.85 2.74
N ILE A 102 11.93 11.71 2.38
CA ILE A 102 11.22 10.60 1.71
C ILE A 102 10.25 9.93 2.68
N SER A 103 10.69 9.71 3.92
CA SER A 103 9.85 9.19 5.00
C SER A 103 8.63 10.07 5.28
N LEU A 104 8.87 11.39 5.36
CA LEU A 104 7.82 12.37 5.63
C LEU A 104 6.83 12.46 4.46
N LEU A 105 7.31 12.44 3.21
CA LEU A 105 6.47 12.35 2.02
C LEU A 105 5.60 11.09 2.02
N GLY A 106 6.17 9.95 2.39
CA GLY A 106 5.46 8.67 2.46
C GLY A 106 4.32 8.69 3.47
N THR A 107 4.60 9.21 4.66
CA THR A 107 3.61 9.34 5.73
C THR A 107 2.47 10.28 5.33
N VAL A 108 2.79 11.43 4.74
CA VAL A 108 1.79 12.40 4.26
C VAL A 108 0.94 11.79 3.14
N ALA A 109 1.58 11.08 2.20
CA ALA A 109 0.88 10.41 1.11
C ALA A 109 -0.07 9.31 1.62
N LEU A 110 0.38 8.51 2.59
CA LEU A 110 -0.44 7.45 3.18
C LEU A 110 -1.64 8.02 3.93
N LEU A 111 -1.44 9.10 4.69
CA LEU A 111 -2.52 9.78 5.39
C LEU A 111 -3.53 10.39 4.41
N ALA A 112 -3.06 11.06 3.36
CA ALA A 112 -3.92 11.58 2.30
C ALA A 112 -4.71 10.46 1.59
N ALA A 113 -4.04 9.36 1.24
CA ALA A 113 -4.67 8.20 0.62
C ALA A 113 -5.77 7.62 1.52
N PHE A 114 -5.50 7.46 2.81
CA PHE A 114 -6.45 6.92 3.77
C PHE A 114 -7.68 7.82 3.95
N VAL A 115 -7.48 9.14 4.08
CA VAL A 115 -8.57 10.12 4.18
C VAL A 115 -9.44 10.09 2.92
N LEU A 116 -8.82 10.09 1.74
CA LEU A 116 -9.54 10.07 0.47
C LEU A 116 -10.30 8.75 0.26
N TYR A 117 -9.73 7.61 0.68
CA TYR A 117 -10.39 6.32 0.65
C TYR A 117 -11.62 6.29 1.56
N LEU A 118 -11.49 6.75 2.81
CA LEU A 118 -12.62 6.84 3.74
C LEU A 118 -13.72 7.78 3.23
N TYR A 119 -13.33 8.89 2.62
CA TYR A 119 -14.27 9.83 2.01
C TYR A 119 -15.04 9.21 0.82
N GLN A 120 -14.36 8.46 -0.05
CA GLN A 120 -15.03 7.72 -1.13
C GLN A 120 -15.99 6.67 -0.58
N ARG A 121 -15.59 5.97 0.47
CA ARG A 121 -16.42 4.94 1.12
C ARG A 121 -17.67 5.52 1.77
N SER A 122 -17.59 6.73 2.34
CA SER A 122 -18.75 7.38 2.96
C SER A 122 -19.76 7.88 1.91
N GLN A 123 -19.30 8.34 0.75
CA GLN A 123 -20.17 8.75 -0.36
C GLN A 123 -20.89 7.59 -1.07
N SER A 124 -20.36 6.37 -0.97
CA SER A 124 -20.87 5.21 -1.70
C SER A 124 -21.90 4.37 -0.93
N ARG A 125 -22.25 4.73 0.32
CA ARG A 125 -23.37 4.13 1.05
C ARG A 125 -24.68 4.87 0.73
N PRO A 126 -25.70 4.22 0.14
CA PRO A 126 -27.03 4.82 0.09
C PRO A 126 -27.58 4.94 1.52
N ARG A 127 -28.19 6.08 1.83
CA ARG A 127 -29.06 6.24 3.01
C ARG A 127 -30.32 5.41 2.85
#